data_AF-A0A5B8REZ0-F1
#
_entry.id   AF-A0A5B8REZ0-F1
#
_cell.length_a   1.000
_cell.length_b   1.000
_cell.length_c   1.000
_cell.angle_alpha   90.00
_cell.angle_beta   90.00
_cell.angle_gamma   90.00
#
_symmetry.space_group_name_H-M   'P 1'
#
loop_
_entity.id
_entity.type
_entity.pdbx_description
1 polymer ?
#
loop_
_entity_poly.entity_id
_entity_poly.type
_entity_poly.pdbx_seq_one_letter_code
_entity_poly.pdbx_strand_id
1 'polypeptide(L)'
;MPADPGTYELRYIQREGRKVLARREITVEAVGASLDAPETAKAAEPVQVRWEGPDYQDDYVTVARPDDGARDYEGYTYTRDGNPLRLTMPPEAGTYELRYIQHEGRKVLARREITVEAVEAGLDAPETAKAAEPVLVTWQGPDYQDDYVTVARPDDGARDYEGYTYTRDGNPLRLTMPPEAGTYELRYIQHEGRKVLAQRRITVEPVEASLDAPARAAAGGSIQVRWQGPDYRDDYVTLARPDDGPRDYESYTYTRDGNPLSLSTPAEPGAYELRYIQHEGRRIIATTPLEVIPAEE
;
A
#
# COMPACT_ATOMS: atom_id res chain seq x y z
N MET A 1 10.93 19.40 -36.66
CA MET A 1 10.48 20.05 -37.94
C MET A 1 9.07 20.55 -37.68
N PRO A 2 8.49 21.49 -38.44
CA PRO A 2 7.11 21.91 -38.16
C PRO A 2 6.16 20.70 -38.07
N ALA A 3 5.34 20.64 -37.01
CA ALA A 3 4.44 19.51 -36.76
C ALA A 3 3.21 19.53 -37.67
N ASP A 4 2.80 20.72 -38.10
CA ASP A 4 1.67 20.88 -39.02
C ASP A 4 2.11 20.65 -40.47
N PRO A 5 1.27 19.99 -41.29
CA PRO A 5 1.54 19.89 -42.71
C PRO A 5 1.39 21.26 -43.38
N GLY A 6 2.25 21.52 -44.35
CA GLY A 6 2.25 22.81 -45.04
C GLY A 6 3.58 23.09 -45.73
N THR A 7 3.61 24.21 -46.43
CA THR A 7 4.84 24.71 -47.05
C THR A 7 5.57 25.60 -46.06
N TYR A 8 6.82 25.22 -45.75
CA TYR A 8 7.70 25.96 -44.85
C TYR A 8 8.98 26.37 -45.58
N GLU A 9 9.68 27.35 -45.03
CA GLU A 9 10.95 27.83 -45.56
C GLU A 9 12.07 27.55 -44.54
N LEU A 10 13.01 26.68 -44.90
CA LEU A 10 14.26 26.53 -44.17
C LEU A 10 15.13 27.75 -44.46
N ARG A 11 15.54 28.46 -43.39
CA ARG A 11 16.43 29.62 -43.47
C ARG A 11 17.77 29.29 -42.83
N TYR A 12 18.84 29.41 -43.60
CA TYR A 12 20.19 29.45 -43.05
C TYR A 12 20.51 30.90 -42.66
N ILE A 13 20.61 31.17 -41.37
CA ILE A 13 20.76 32.53 -40.84
C ILE A 13 22.14 32.68 -40.21
N GLN A 14 22.88 33.70 -40.64
CA GLN A 14 24.12 34.09 -39.97
C GLN A 14 23.80 34.64 -38.58
N ARG A 15 24.44 34.08 -37.55
CA ARG A 15 24.18 34.44 -36.14
C ARG A 15 24.42 35.94 -35.88
N GLU A 16 25.50 36.48 -36.43
CA GLU A 16 25.85 37.89 -36.33
C GLU A 16 25.08 38.69 -37.39
N GLY A 17 24.36 39.73 -36.97
CA GLY A 17 23.53 40.56 -37.86
C GLY A 17 22.22 39.91 -38.35
N ARG A 18 21.94 38.64 -38.00
CA ARG A 18 20.71 37.89 -38.36
C ARG A 18 20.39 37.90 -39.86
N LYS A 19 21.41 37.90 -40.72
CA LYS A 19 21.22 37.88 -42.18
C LYS A 19 20.86 36.48 -42.65
N VAL A 20 19.78 36.35 -43.43
CA VAL A 20 19.44 35.11 -44.13
C VAL A 20 20.40 34.91 -45.30
N LEU A 21 21.19 33.84 -45.25
CA LEU A 21 22.21 33.49 -46.25
C LEU A 21 21.68 32.52 -47.31
N ALA A 22 20.73 31.66 -46.96
CA ALA A 22 20.05 30.78 -47.90
C ALA A 22 18.62 30.51 -47.45
N ARG A 23 17.74 30.24 -48.43
CA ARG A 23 16.36 29.83 -48.23
C ARG A 23 16.08 28.57 -49.05
N ARG A 24 15.30 27.64 -48.49
CA ARG A 24 14.81 26.46 -49.22
C ARG A 24 13.39 26.16 -48.79
N GLU A 25 12.48 26.07 -49.75
CA GLU A 25 11.13 25.60 -49.48
C GLU A 25 11.13 24.09 -49.21
N ILE A 26 10.32 23.71 -48.24
CA ILE A 26 10.04 22.32 -47.85
C ILE A 26 8.54 22.16 -47.71
N THR A 27 8.02 21.00 -48.09
CA THR A 27 6.62 20.63 -47.83
C THR A 27 6.63 19.55 -46.76
N VAL A 28 5.94 19.82 -45.66
CA VAL A 28 5.63 18.81 -44.64
C VAL A 28 4.29 18.19 -45.02
N GLU A 29 4.29 16.89 -45.28
CA GLU A 29 3.07 16.13 -45.60
C GLU A 29 2.32 15.70 -44.33
N ALA A 30 1.02 15.46 -44.46
CA ALA A 30 0.22 14.96 -43.34
C ALA A 30 0.58 13.49 -43.08
N VAL A 31 1.03 13.21 -41.86
CA VAL A 31 1.24 11.84 -41.37
C VAL A 31 -0.03 11.34 -40.67
N GLY A 32 -0.38 10.07 -40.92
CA GLY A 32 -1.49 9.38 -40.27
C GLY A 32 -1.00 8.37 -39.24
N ALA A 33 -1.90 7.93 -38.37
CA ALA A 33 -1.68 6.83 -37.45
C ALA A 33 -2.93 5.94 -37.39
N SER A 34 -2.77 4.71 -36.92
CA SER A 34 -3.87 3.77 -36.64
C SER A 34 -3.63 3.09 -35.28
N LEU A 35 -4.71 2.67 -34.63
CA LEU A 35 -4.69 1.96 -33.35
C LEU A 35 -5.56 0.71 -33.46
N ASP A 36 -5.04 -0.42 -33.02
CA ASP A 36 -5.76 -1.69 -32.90
C ASP A 36 -5.63 -2.23 -31.47
N ALA A 37 -6.79 -2.37 -30.81
CA ALA A 37 -6.93 -2.76 -29.42
C ALA A 37 -8.31 -3.38 -29.19
N PRO A 38 -8.52 -4.13 -28.09
CA PRO A 38 -9.85 -4.61 -27.69
C PRO A 38 -10.91 -3.49 -27.63
N GLU A 39 -12.18 -3.83 -27.85
CA GLU A 39 -13.31 -2.89 -27.71
C GLU A 39 -13.65 -2.63 -26.23
N THR A 40 -13.38 -3.59 -25.37
CA THR A 40 -13.57 -3.50 -23.93
C THR A 40 -12.34 -3.96 -23.16
N ALA A 41 -12.21 -3.46 -21.94
CA ALA A 41 -11.18 -3.86 -20.98
C ALA A 41 -11.71 -3.66 -19.57
N LYS A 42 -11.12 -4.32 -18.57
CA LYS A 42 -11.49 -4.11 -17.17
C LYS A 42 -10.78 -2.89 -16.60
N ALA A 43 -11.38 -2.25 -15.60
CA ALA A 43 -10.77 -1.15 -14.87
C ALA A 43 -9.40 -1.55 -14.31
N ALA A 44 -8.41 -0.67 -14.44
CA ALA A 44 -6.98 -0.91 -14.13
C ALA A 44 -6.31 -2.05 -14.90
N GLU A 45 -6.98 -2.68 -15.87
CA GLU A 45 -6.38 -3.76 -16.66
C GLU A 45 -5.35 -3.19 -17.64
N PRO A 46 -4.17 -3.81 -17.76
CA PRO A 46 -3.24 -3.52 -18.83
C PRO A 46 -3.71 -4.12 -20.16
N VAL A 47 -3.95 -3.28 -21.17
CA VAL A 47 -4.29 -3.73 -22.52
C VAL A 47 -3.10 -3.66 -23.46
N GLN A 48 -3.04 -4.58 -24.42
CA GLN A 48 -2.11 -4.50 -25.53
C GLN A 48 -2.69 -3.64 -26.65
N VAL A 49 -1.95 -2.63 -27.07
CA VAL A 49 -2.34 -1.73 -28.16
C VAL A 49 -1.32 -1.84 -29.28
N ARG A 50 -1.75 -2.35 -30.43
CA ARG A 50 -0.99 -2.24 -31.67
C ARG A 50 -1.20 -0.87 -32.27
N TRP A 51 -0.16 -0.33 -32.87
CA TRP A 51 -0.23 0.99 -33.48
C TRP A 51 0.57 1.02 -34.79
N GLU A 52 0.13 1.85 -35.72
CA GLU A 52 0.91 2.30 -36.86
C GLU A 52 0.98 3.82 -36.81
N GLY A 53 2.12 4.38 -37.17
CA GLY A 53 2.31 5.82 -37.08
C GLY A 53 3.75 6.22 -37.41
N PRO A 54 4.05 7.51 -37.28
CA PRO A 54 5.38 8.03 -37.62
C PRO A 54 6.50 7.57 -36.67
N ASP A 55 6.18 7.10 -35.45
CA ASP A 55 7.15 6.71 -34.42
C ASP A 55 8.25 7.78 -34.22
N TYR A 56 7.85 9.04 -34.21
CA TYR A 56 8.81 10.10 -33.93
C TYR A 56 9.27 10.02 -32.48
N GLN A 57 10.42 10.63 -32.23
CA GLN A 57 10.99 10.64 -30.89
C GLN A 57 9.96 11.11 -29.87
N ASP A 58 9.77 10.27 -28.85
CA ASP A 58 8.86 10.48 -27.72
C ASP A 58 7.37 10.53 -28.07
N ASP A 59 6.94 10.06 -29.25
CA ASP A 59 5.53 9.79 -29.57
C ASP A 59 4.95 8.76 -28.59
N TYR A 60 3.67 8.87 -28.27
CA TYR A 60 3.05 8.06 -27.22
C TYR A 60 1.58 7.80 -27.49
N VAL A 61 1.08 6.71 -26.91
CA VAL A 61 -0.35 6.39 -26.90
C VAL A 61 -0.91 6.69 -25.52
N THR A 62 -2.03 7.40 -25.45
CA THR A 62 -2.74 7.72 -24.20
C THR A 62 -4.08 7.03 -24.12
N VAL A 63 -4.62 6.93 -22.91
CA VAL A 63 -6.05 6.70 -22.63
C VAL A 63 -6.59 7.96 -21.95
N ALA A 64 -7.71 8.48 -22.46
CA ALA A 64 -8.32 9.73 -22.00
C ALA A 64 -9.84 9.67 -22.13
N ARG A 65 -10.57 10.61 -21.52
CA ARG A 65 -12.03 10.69 -21.71
C ARG A 65 -12.33 11.31 -23.08
N PRO A 66 -13.46 10.96 -23.73
CA PRO A 66 -13.76 11.46 -25.09
C PRO A 66 -13.74 12.98 -25.24
N ASP A 67 -14.14 13.72 -24.20
CA ASP A 67 -14.21 15.19 -24.20
C ASP A 67 -12.90 15.88 -23.77
N ASP A 68 -11.87 15.12 -23.37
CA ASP A 68 -10.61 15.68 -22.89
C ASP A 68 -9.82 16.38 -23.98
N GLY A 69 -9.13 17.47 -23.63
CA GLY A 69 -8.16 18.10 -24.53
C GLY A 69 -6.99 17.17 -24.84
N ALA A 70 -6.26 17.42 -25.93
CA ALA A 70 -5.11 16.59 -26.34
C ALA A 70 -3.96 16.50 -25.32
N ARG A 71 -3.95 17.37 -24.30
CA ARG A 71 -2.97 17.37 -23.20
C ARG A 71 -3.44 16.61 -21.97
N ASP A 72 -4.73 16.30 -21.90
CA ASP A 72 -5.37 15.67 -20.75
C ASP A 72 -5.55 14.19 -21.07
N TYR A 73 -5.09 13.35 -20.15
CA TYR A 73 -5.16 11.89 -20.24
C TYR A 73 -5.02 11.28 -18.86
N GLU A 74 -5.55 10.07 -18.70
CA GLU A 74 -5.52 9.29 -17.46
C GLU A 74 -4.25 8.41 -17.39
N GLY A 75 -3.73 8.00 -18.55
CA GLY A 75 -2.52 7.18 -18.65
C GLY A 75 -1.88 7.27 -20.03
N TYR A 76 -0.60 6.91 -20.11
CA TYR A 76 0.14 6.91 -21.37
C TYR A 76 1.27 5.88 -21.41
N THR A 77 1.73 5.54 -22.61
CA THR A 77 2.90 4.69 -22.84
C THR A 77 3.60 5.14 -24.12
N TYR A 78 4.93 5.20 -24.13
CA TYR A 78 5.65 5.62 -25.31
C TYR A 78 5.61 4.54 -26.40
N THR A 79 5.56 4.97 -27.65
CA THR A 79 5.64 4.10 -28.83
C THR A 79 6.91 3.26 -28.84
N ARG A 80 8.05 3.85 -28.41
CA ARG A 80 9.34 3.16 -28.26
C ARG A 80 9.34 1.98 -27.27
N ASP A 81 8.32 1.86 -26.41
CA ASP A 81 8.24 0.80 -25.40
C ASP A 81 7.66 -0.52 -25.96
N GLY A 82 7.18 -0.53 -27.22
CA GLY A 82 6.82 -1.75 -27.94
C GLY A 82 5.70 -1.59 -28.97
N ASN A 83 5.54 -2.60 -29.83
CA ASN A 83 4.39 -2.74 -30.73
C ASN A 83 3.98 -4.22 -30.86
N PRO A 84 2.94 -4.68 -30.14
CA PRO A 84 2.04 -3.89 -29.31
C PRO A 84 2.72 -3.30 -28.07
N LEU A 85 2.30 -2.10 -27.66
CA LEU A 85 2.63 -1.53 -26.35
C LEU A 85 1.61 -1.96 -25.29
N ARG A 86 1.98 -1.86 -24.01
CA ARG A 86 1.11 -2.17 -22.87
C ARG A 86 0.65 -0.87 -22.20
N LEU A 87 -0.65 -0.59 -22.23
CA LEU A 87 -1.25 0.61 -21.66
C LEU A 87 -2.23 0.21 -20.55
N THR A 88 -2.08 0.76 -19.34
CA THR A 88 -2.99 0.50 -18.22
C THR A 88 -4.27 1.32 -18.38
N MET A 89 -5.43 0.66 -18.30
CA MET A 89 -6.72 1.33 -18.34
C MET A 89 -7.00 2.09 -17.03
N PRO A 90 -7.81 3.15 -17.06
CA PRO A 90 -8.22 3.86 -15.86
C PRO A 90 -8.91 2.95 -14.82
N PRO A 91 -8.81 3.27 -13.52
CA PRO A 91 -9.43 2.50 -12.43
C PRO A 91 -10.96 2.73 -12.32
N GLU A 92 -11.48 3.69 -13.09
CA GLU A 92 -12.90 3.98 -13.19
C GLU A 92 -13.49 3.34 -14.45
N ALA A 93 -14.66 2.73 -14.28
CA ALA A 93 -15.42 2.23 -15.42
C ALA A 93 -16.05 3.38 -16.20
N GLY A 94 -16.14 3.23 -17.52
CA GLY A 94 -16.70 4.26 -18.39
C GLY A 94 -16.20 4.15 -19.83
N THR A 95 -16.64 5.09 -20.67
CA THR A 95 -16.15 5.22 -22.04
C THR A 95 -14.90 6.08 -22.05
N TYR A 96 -13.85 5.56 -22.70
CA TYR A 96 -12.57 6.23 -22.90
C TYR A 96 -12.19 6.19 -24.38
N GLU A 97 -11.17 6.95 -24.75
CA GLU A 97 -10.52 6.85 -26.05
C GLU A 97 -9.01 6.69 -25.92
N LEU A 98 -8.48 5.77 -26.73
CA LEU A 98 -7.07 5.63 -27.00
C LEU A 98 -6.65 6.67 -28.05
N ARG A 99 -5.54 7.36 -27.82
CA ARG A 99 -5.05 8.42 -28.72
C ARG A 99 -3.59 8.17 -29.08
N TYR A 100 -3.25 8.15 -30.36
CA TYR A 100 -1.85 8.27 -30.79
C TYR A 100 -1.49 9.76 -30.78
N ILE A 101 -0.53 10.16 -29.97
CA ILE A 101 -0.06 11.53 -29.84
C ILE A 101 1.32 11.67 -30.47
N GLN A 102 1.40 12.54 -31.48
CA GLN A 102 2.67 13.07 -31.94
C GLN A 102 3.23 14.02 -30.88
N HIS A 103 4.45 13.75 -30.41
CA HIS A 103 5.06 14.53 -29.33
C HIS A 103 5.28 16.00 -29.76
N GLU A 104 5.90 16.20 -30.92
CA GLU A 104 6.13 17.53 -31.48
C GLU A 104 4.77 18.14 -31.87
N GLY A 105 4.39 19.24 -31.21
CA GLY A 105 3.10 19.91 -31.42
C GLY A 105 1.90 19.30 -30.66
N ARG A 106 2.05 18.15 -29.98
CA ARG A 106 1.00 17.45 -29.22
C ARG A 106 -0.27 17.19 -30.03
N LYS A 107 -0.09 16.64 -31.22
CA LYS A 107 -1.18 16.41 -32.16
C LYS A 107 -1.72 14.99 -32.02
N VAL A 108 -3.05 14.86 -31.91
CA VAL A 108 -3.72 13.56 -31.97
C VAL A 108 -3.78 13.10 -33.44
N LEU A 109 -3.08 12.01 -33.77
CA LEU A 109 -3.06 11.45 -35.13
C LEU A 109 -4.09 10.33 -35.34
N ALA A 110 -4.46 9.62 -34.28
CA ALA A 110 -5.48 8.57 -34.31
C ALA A 110 -6.28 8.58 -33.01
N ARG A 111 -7.55 8.15 -33.09
CA ARG A 111 -8.44 7.90 -31.96
C ARG A 111 -9.09 6.54 -32.10
N ARG A 112 -9.30 5.84 -30.99
CA ARG A 112 -10.08 4.60 -30.92
C ARG A 112 -10.83 4.56 -29.59
N GLU A 113 -12.15 4.43 -29.64
CA GLU A 113 -12.96 4.26 -28.43
C GLU A 113 -12.68 2.91 -27.76
N ILE A 114 -12.73 2.88 -26.43
CA ILE A 114 -12.67 1.66 -25.61
C ILE A 114 -13.60 1.81 -24.40
N THR A 115 -14.35 0.76 -24.08
CA THR A 115 -15.20 0.73 -22.87
C THR A 115 -14.46 0.03 -21.74
N VAL A 116 -14.27 0.74 -20.62
CA VAL A 116 -13.70 0.19 -19.40
C VAL A 116 -14.82 -0.32 -18.50
N GLU A 117 -14.82 -1.62 -18.24
CA GLU A 117 -15.78 -2.32 -17.41
C GLU A 117 -15.35 -2.31 -15.93
N ALA A 118 -16.32 -2.30 -15.02
CA ALA A 118 -16.02 -2.36 -13.60
C ALA A 118 -15.46 -3.74 -13.20
N VAL A 119 -14.58 -3.75 -12.20
CA VAL A 119 -14.14 -4.96 -11.53
C VAL A 119 -14.81 -5.08 -10.17
N GLU A 120 -15.13 -6.31 -9.78
CA GLU A 120 -15.68 -6.63 -8.47
C GLU A 120 -14.64 -7.37 -7.64
N ALA A 121 -14.75 -7.24 -6.31
CA ALA A 121 -13.96 -7.99 -5.36
C ALA A 121 -14.87 -8.50 -4.23
N GLY A 122 -14.38 -9.49 -3.48
CA GLY A 122 -15.07 -10.09 -2.35
C GLY A 122 -14.10 -10.42 -1.23
N LEU A 123 -14.58 -10.35 0.01
CA LEU A 123 -13.84 -10.72 1.21
C LEU A 123 -14.68 -11.66 2.07
N ASP A 124 -14.06 -12.74 2.53
CA ASP A 124 -14.63 -13.65 3.51
C ASP A 124 -13.64 -13.88 4.66
N ALA A 125 -14.13 -13.68 5.87
CA ALA A 125 -13.37 -13.76 7.11
C ALA A 125 -14.33 -13.94 8.29
N PRO A 126 -13.86 -14.42 9.45
CA PRO A 126 -14.62 -14.41 10.70
C PRO A 126 -15.23 -13.03 11.02
N GLU A 127 -16.39 -13.02 11.69
CA GLU A 127 -17.05 -11.79 12.13
C GLU A 127 -16.35 -11.13 13.32
N THR A 128 -15.62 -11.92 14.10
CA THR A 128 -14.85 -11.48 15.26
C THR A 128 -13.44 -12.04 15.24
N ALA A 129 -12.52 -11.34 15.92
CA ALA A 129 -11.16 -11.76 16.16
C ALA A 129 -10.65 -11.12 17.45
N LYS A 130 -9.61 -11.68 18.07
CA LYS A 130 -8.99 -11.03 19.22
C LYS A 130 -7.99 -9.97 18.79
N ALA A 131 -7.78 -8.97 19.64
CA ALA A 131 -6.76 -7.95 19.42
C ALA A 131 -5.40 -8.60 19.15
N ALA A 132 -4.66 -8.09 18.16
CA ALA A 132 -3.39 -8.63 17.66
C ALA A 132 -3.42 -10.07 17.09
N GLU A 133 -4.59 -10.70 16.99
CA GLU A 133 -4.70 -12.04 16.43
C GLU A 133 -4.55 -12.00 14.89
N PRO A 134 -3.75 -12.90 14.28
CA PRO A 134 -3.75 -13.07 12.84
C PRO A 134 -5.02 -13.78 12.36
N VAL A 135 -5.77 -13.13 11.50
CA VAL A 135 -6.99 -13.68 10.89
C VAL A 135 -6.70 -14.19 9.49
N LEU A 136 -7.32 -15.31 9.12
CA LEU A 136 -7.33 -15.80 7.75
C LEU A 136 -8.44 -15.11 6.95
N VAL A 137 -8.04 -14.43 5.87
CA VAL A 137 -8.95 -13.68 4.99
C VAL A 137 -8.92 -14.31 3.61
N THR A 138 -10.02 -14.92 3.20
CA THR A 138 -10.22 -15.37 1.82
C THR A 138 -10.69 -14.18 0.99
N TRP A 139 -10.18 -14.05 -0.23
CA TRP A 139 -10.53 -12.93 -1.08
C TRP A 139 -10.81 -13.37 -2.53
N GLN A 140 -11.57 -12.55 -3.24
CA GLN A 140 -11.77 -12.61 -4.68
C GLN A 140 -11.55 -11.20 -5.22
N GLY A 141 -11.01 -11.08 -6.42
CA GLY A 141 -10.73 -9.78 -7.00
C GLY A 141 -9.85 -9.89 -8.24
N PRO A 142 -9.47 -8.74 -8.81
CA PRO A 142 -8.63 -8.71 -10.01
C PRO A 142 -7.21 -9.24 -9.82
N ASP A 143 -6.69 -9.27 -8.57
CA ASP A 143 -5.29 -9.62 -8.25
C ASP A 143 -4.27 -8.90 -9.14
N TYR A 144 -4.50 -7.60 -9.37
CA TYR A 144 -3.53 -6.83 -10.12
C TYR A 144 -2.28 -6.62 -9.30
N GLN A 145 -1.22 -6.24 -10.01
CA GLN A 145 0.08 -6.03 -9.39
C GLN A 145 -0.05 -5.05 -8.21
N ASP A 146 0.45 -5.48 -7.06
CA ASP A 146 0.49 -4.73 -5.81
C ASP A 146 -0.88 -4.39 -5.21
N ASP A 147 -1.97 -5.07 -5.63
CA ASP A 147 -3.23 -5.09 -4.90
C ASP A 147 -3.04 -5.69 -3.50
N TYR A 148 -3.86 -5.24 -2.54
CA TYR A 148 -3.67 -5.60 -1.14
C TYR A 148 -4.97 -5.56 -0.35
N VAL A 149 -5.01 -6.35 0.72
CA VAL A 149 -6.08 -6.33 1.70
C VAL A 149 -5.60 -5.60 2.95
N THR A 150 -6.39 -4.65 3.45
CA THR A 150 -6.09 -3.89 4.67
C THR A 150 -7.08 -4.20 5.78
N VAL A 151 -6.70 -3.84 7.01
CA VAL A 151 -7.60 -3.61 8.13
C VAL A 151 -7.53 -2.14 8.51
N ALA A 152 -8.68 -1.46 8.58
CA ALA A 152 -8.78 -0.03 8.83
C ALA A 152 -10.00 0.28 9.72
N ARG A 153 -10.09 1.49 10.26
CA ARG A 153 -11.30 1.93 10.99
C ARG A 153 -12.40 2.30 10.01
N PRO A 154 -13.69 2.16 10.36
CA PRO A 154 -14.81 2.40 9.44
C PRO A 154 -14.80 3.78 8.77
N ASP A 155 -14.33 4.82 9.47
CA ASP A 155 -14.31 6.20 8.97
C ASP A 155 -13.00 6.59 8.25
N ASP A 156 -12.04 5.67 8.16
CA ASP A 156 -10.74 5.90 7.52
C ASP A 156 -10.88 6.03 6.00
N GLY A 157 -10.10 6.92 5.39
CA GLY A 157 -9.97 7.00 3.94
C GLY A 157 -9.28 5.77 3.34
N ALA A 158 -9.37 5.58 2.03
CA ALA A 158 -8.79 4.41 1.34
C ALA A 158 -7.26 4.26 1.48
N ARG A 159 -6.56 5.33 1.88
CA ARG A 159 -5.10 5.33 2.12
C ARG A 159 -4.73 5.06 3.57
N ASP A 160 -5.69 5.14 4.49
CA ASP A 160 -5.47 5.00 5.91
C ASP A 160 -5.86 3.58 6.33
N TYR A 161 -4.96 2.93 7.06
CA TYR A 161 -5.14 1.56 7.55
C TYR A 161 -4.18 1.28 8.72
N GLU A 162 -4.56 0.30 9.55
CA GLU A 162 -3.78 -0.16 10.70
C GLU A 162 -2.82 -1.29 10.31
N GLY A 163 -3.17 -2.07 9.29
CA GLY A 163 -2.34 -3.16 8.77
C GLY A 163 -2.75 -3.56 7.36
N TYR A 164 -1.85 -4.24 6.64
CA TYR A 164 -2.11 -4.71 5.28
C TYR A 164 -1.33 -5.98 4.93
N THR A 165 -1.76 -6.66 3.87
CA THR A 165 -1.05 -7.78 3.24
C THR A 165 -1.34 -7.77 1.73
N TYR A 166 -0.34 -8.04 0.89
CA TYR A 166 -0.55 -8.06 -0.55
C TYR A 166 -1.31 -9.31 -0.99
N THR A 167 -2.16 -9.20 -2.01
CA THR A 167 -2.93 -10.34 -2.55
C THR A 167 -2.01 -11.46 -3.05
N ARG A 168 -0.86 -11.10 -3.61
CA ARG A 168 0.19 -12.03 -4.06
C ARG A 168 0.75 -12.95 -2.96
N ASP A 169 0.55 -12.61 -1.69
CA ASP A 169 1.10 -13.37 -0.55
C ASP A 169 0.26 -14.62 -0.22
N GLY A 170 -0.93 -14.79 -0.83
CA GLY A 170 -1.71 -16.03 -0.78
C GLY A 170 -3.23 -15.83 -0.73
N ASN A 171 -3.96 -16.94 -0.80
CA ASN A 171 -5.42 -16.96 -0.59
C ASN A 171 -5.82 -18.29 0.08
N PRO A 172 -6.16 -18.29 1.39
CA PRO A 172 -6.39 -17.12 2.25
C PRO A 172 -5.10 -16.38 2.64
N LEU A 173 -5.22 -15.07 2.87
CA LEU A 173 -4.19 -14.20 3.45
C LEU A 173 -4.18 -14.32 4.97
N ARG A 174 -3.01 -14.09 5.59
CA ARG A 174 -2.88 -13.90 7.04
C ARG A 174 -2.75 -12.42 7.33
N LEU A 175 -3.77 -11.82 7.93
CA LEU A 175 -3.80 -10.39 8.28
C LEU A 175 -3.89 -10.23 9.79
N THR A 176 -2.91 -9.57 10.39
CA THR A 176 -2.88 -9.28 11.83
C THR A 176 -3.90 -8.21 12.19
N MET A 177 -4.79 -8.50 13.13
CA MET A 177 -5.76 -7.52 13.62
C MET A 177 -5.08 -6.46 14.48
N PRO A 178 -5.64 -5.24 14.54
CA PRO A 178 -5.10 -4.19 15.38
C PRO A 178 -5.03 -4.62 16.86
N PRO A 179 -4.06 -4.10 17.62
CA PRO A 179 -3.89 -4.40 19.05
C PRO A 179 -4.92 -3.69 19.94
N GLU A 180 -5.83 -2.92 19.36
CA GLU A 180 -6.92 -2.26 20.06
C GLU A 180 -8.27 -2.87 19.68
N ALA A 181 -9.03 -3.25 20.71
CA ALA A 181 -10.39 -3.72 20.54
C ALA A 181 -11.29 -2.62 19.97
N GLY A 182 -12.24 -3.01 19.11
CA GLY A 182 -13.12 -2.08 18.44
C GLY A 182 -13.69 -2.64 17.14
N THR A 183 -14.43 -1.81 16.43
CA THR A 183 -14.96 -2.15 15.11
C THR A 183 -13.98 -1.71 14.04
N TYR A 184 -13.63 -2.63 13.14
CA TYR A 184 -12.77 -2.40 12.00
C TYR A 184 -13.43 -2.88 10.70
N GLU A 185 -12.78 -2.55 9.59
CA GLU A 185 -13.15 -2.99 8.25
C GLU A 185 -11.95 -3.61 7.56
N LEU A 186 -12.14 -4.82 7.05
CA LEU A 186 -11.27 -5.43 6.06
C LEU A 186 -11.59 -4.83 4.70
N ARG A 187 -10.59 -4.42 3.93
CA ARG A 187 -10.80 -3.75 2.64
C ARG A 187 -9.90 -4.34 1.56
N TYR A 188 -10.46 -4.73 0.42
CA TYR A 188 -9.67 -5.05 -0.78
C TYR A 188 -9.39 -3.74 -1.50
N ILE A 189 -8.12 -3.40 -1.64
CA ILE A 189 -7.66 -2.17 -2.29
C ILE A 189 -7.04 -2.52 -3.63
N GLN A 190 -7.63 -1.99 -4.70
CA GLN A 190 -6.97 -1.91 -5.99
C GLN A 190 -5.83 -0.88 -5.90
N HIS A 191 -4.63 -1.30 -6.25
CA HIS A 191 -3.45 -0.44 -6.15
C HIS A 191 -3.56 0.80 -7.05
N GLU A 192 -3.91 0.55 -8.31
CA GLU A 192 -4.15 1.59 -9.31
C GLU A 192 -5.36 2.42 -8.90
N GLY A 193 -5.19 3.74 -8.78
CA GLY A 193 -6.24 4.64 -8.29
C GLY A 193 -6.57 4.55 -6.80
N ARG A 194 -6.01 3.60 -6.03
CA ARG A 194 -6.26 3.41 -4.58
C ARG A 194 -7.74 3.25 -4.24
N LYS A 195 -8.43 2.41 -4.98
CA LYS A 195 -9.87 2.21 -4.87
C LYS A 195 -10.21 1.02 -3.97
N VAL A 196 -11.14 1.22 -3.04
CA VAL A 196 -11.74 0.13 -2.27
C VAL A 196 -12.73 -0.61 -3.18
N LEU A 197 -12.43 -1.87 -3.51
CA LEU A 197 -13.32 -2.71 -4.34
C LEU A 197 -14.29 -3.56 -3.52
N ALA A 198 -13.89 -3.94 -2.31
CA ALA A 198 -14.74 -4.66 -1.37
C ALA A 198 -14.39 -4.26 0.06
N GLN A 199 -15.38 -4.33 0.95
CA GLN A 199 -15.19 -4.10 2.37
C GLN A 199 -16.06 -5.04 3.21
N ARG A 200 -15.54 -5.44 4.37
CA ARG A 200 -16.23 -6.32 5.33
C ARG A 200 -15.92 -5.88 6.75
N ARG A 201 -16.95 -5.70 7.58
CA ARG A 201 -16.77 -5.37 8.99
C ARG A 201 -16.27 -6.56 9.79
N ILE A 202 -15.43 -6.28 10.78
CA ILE A 202 -14.95 -7.25 11.77
C ILE A 202 -14.88 -6.57 13.15
N THR A 203 -15.29 -7.28 14.19
CA THR A 203 -15.18 -6.81 15.58
C THR A 203 -13.94 -7.41 16.22
N VAL A 204 -13.01 -6.56 16.64
CA VAL A 204 -11.83 -6.95 17.38
C VAL A 204 -12.15 -6.91 18.88
N GLU A 205 -12.05 -8.07 19.53
CA GLU A 205 -12.31 -8.26 20.95
C GLU A 205 -11.04 -8.03 21.78
N PRO A 206 -11.15 -7.51 23.02
CA PRO A 206 -9.99 -7.33 23.87
C PRO A 206 -9.37 -8.67 24.28
N VAL A 207 -8.07 -8.66 24.54
CA VAL A 207 -7.36 -9.75 25.20
C VAL A 207 -7.05 -9.34 26.63
N GLU A 208 -7.08 -10.31 27.53
CA GLU A 208 -6.72 -10.13 28.93
C GLU A 208 -5.45 -10.92 29.26
N ALA A 209 -4.69 -10.41 30.22
CA ALA A 209 -3.55 -11.11 30.79
C ALA A 209 -3.57 -10.99 32.32
N SER A 210 -2.86 -11.89 32.99
CA SER A 210 -2.62 -11.81 34.42
C SER A 210 -1.20 -12.28 34.75
N LEU A 211 -0.65 -11.74 35.85
CA LEU A 211 0.67 -12.08 36.35
C LEU A 211 0.53 -12.50 37.82
N ASP A 212 1.22 -13.57 38.19
CA ASP A 212 1.29 -14.08 39.56
C ASP A 212 2.76 -14.27 39.93
N ALA A 213 3.20 -13.47 40.89
CA ALA A 213 4.58 -13.40 41.36
C ALA A 213 4.61 -12.97 42.83
N PRO A 214 5.73 -13.20 43.53
CA PRO A 214 5.92 -12.68 44.88
C PRO A 214 5.75 -11.15 44.92
N ALA A 215 5.13 -10.62 45.98
CA ALA A 215 4.99 -9.16 46.16
C ALA A 215 6.32 -8.46 46.48
N ARG A 216 7.34 -9.22 46.87
CA ARG A 216 8.68 -8.73 47.24
C ARG A 216 9.78 -9.57 46.63
N ALA A 217 10.89 -8.94 46.29
CA ALA A 217 12.07 -9.61 45.78
C ALA A 217 13.36 -8.92 46.23
N ALA A 218 14.44 -9.69 46.40
CA ALA A 218 15.75 -9.14 46.71
C ALA A 218 16.34 -8.42 45.48
N ALA A 219 17.06 -7.33 45.72
CA ALA A 219 17.77 -6.58 44.68
C ALA A 219 18.88 -7.44 44.03
N GLY A 220 19.02 -7.36 42.70
CA GLY A 220 20.02 -8.10 41.91
C GLY A 220 19.77 -9.62 41.83
N GLY A 221 18.62 -10.09 42.29
CA GLY A 221 18.22 -11.50 42.24
C GLY A 221 17.39 -11.86 41.02
N SER A 222 16.54 -12.88 41.18
CA SER A 222 15.57 -13.31 40.16
C SER A 222 14.30 -13.83 40.81
N ILE A 223 13.16 -13.61 40.16
CA ILE A 223 11.87 -14.15 40.57
C ILE A 223 11.30 -15.08 39.50
N GLN A 224 10.39 -15.96 39.93
CA GLN A 224 9.54 -16.76 39.05
C GLN A 224 8.20 -16.05 38.88
N VAL A 225 7.78 -15.82 37.64
CA VAL A 225 6.52 -15.16 37.30
C VAL A 225 5.65 -16.15 36.55
N ARG A 226 4.53 -16.54 37.15
CA ARG A 226 3.45 -17.22 36.43
C ARG A 226 2.65 -16.18 35.66
N TRP A 227 2.18 -16.53 34.49
CA TRP A 227 1.40 -15.60 33.66
C TRP A 227 0.27 -16.32 32.93
N GLN A 228 -0.78 -15.57 32.60
CA GLN A 228 -1.80 -15.94 31.61
C GLN A 228 -1.93 -14.79 30.63
N GLY A 229 -2.23 -15.08 29.37
CA GLY A 229 -2.32 -14.06 28.34
C GLY A 229 -2.44 -14.67 26.96
N PRO A 230 -2.44 -13.83 25.91
CA PRO A 230 -2.56 -14.29 24.52
C PRO A 230 -1.38 -15.15 24.05
N ASP A 231 -0.18 -14.96 24.62
CA ASP A 231 1.06 -15.64 24.20
C ASP A 231 1.32 -15.52 22.70
N TYR A 232 1.07 -14.33 22.15
CA TYR A 232 1.39 -14.09 20.76
C TYR A 232 2.90 -14.06 20.56
N ARG A 233 3.28 -14.23 19.29
CA ARG A 233 4.69 -14.28 18.93
C ARG A 233 5.39 -13.01 19.42
N ASP A 234 6.45 -13.23 20.19
CA ASP A 234 7.31 -12.18 20.74
C ASP A 234 6.66 -11.34 21.87
N ASP A 235 5.52 -11.76 22.44
CA ASP A 235 5.00 -11.22 23.71
C ASP A 235 6.00 -11.48 24.85
N TYR A 236 6.00 -10.58 25.84
CA TYR A 236 7.02 -10.61 26.90
C TYR A 236 6.53 -9.99 28.19
N VAL A 237 7.14 -10.42 29.30
CA VAL A 237 6.93 -9.83 30.62
C VAL A 237 8.14 -8.96 30.97
N THR A 238 7.89 -7.74 31.43
CA THR A 238 8.93 -6.79 31.85
C THR A 238 8.82 -6.47 33.33
N LEU A 239 9.92 -6.00 33.91
CA LEU A 239 9.94 -5.28 35.19
C LEU A 239 10.37 -3.83 34.94
N ALA A 240 9.56 -2.88 35.38
CA ALA A 240 9.76 -1.45 35.13
C ALA A 240 9.27 -0.62 36.32
N ARG A 241 9.52 0.69 36.34
CA ARG A 241 8.99 1.57 37.38
C ARG A 241 7.54 1.97 37.06
N PRO A 242 6.68 2.26 38.06
CA PRO A 242 5.24 2.51 37.83
C PRO A 242 4.89 3.57 36.77
N ASP A 243 5.73 4.59 36.57
CA ASP A 243 5.47 5.69 35.63
C ASP A 243 6.20 5.52 34.27
N ASP A 244 6.93 4.41 34.08
CA ASP A 244 7.69 4.16 32.86
C ASP A 244 6.76 3.87 31.67
N GLY A 245 7.14 4.27 30.46
CA GLY A 245 6.39 3.91 29.26
C GLY A 245 6.47 2.41 28.92
N PRO A 246 5.64 1.89 28.01
CA PRO A 246 5.66 0.46 27.63
C PRO A 246 6.97 -0.04 27.01
N ARG A 247 7.85 0.87 26.58
CA ARG A 247 9.16 0.56 25.99
C ARG A 247 10.30 0.62 27.01
N ASP A 248 10.03 1.15 28.19
CA ASP A 248 11.01 1.39 29.24
C ASP A 248 10.87 0.28 30.29
N TYR A 249 11.96 -0.42 30.56
CA TYR A 249 12.02 -1.51 31.51
C TYR A 249 13.47 -1.77 31.95
N GLU A 250 13.62 -2.33 33.14
CA GLU A 250 14.90 -2.72 33.72
C GLU A 250 15.29 -4.14 33.31
N SER A 251 14.29 -5.01 33.15
CA SER A 251 14.47 -6.39 32.69
C SER A 251 13.24 -6.88 31.93
N TYR A 252 13.45 -7.90 31.09
CA TYR A 252 12.37 -8.55 30.35
C TYR A 252 12.68 -10.02 30.10
N THR A 253 11.64 -10.79 29.82
CA THR A 253 11.74 -12.20 29.39
C THR A 253 10.55 -12.52 28.50
N TYR A 254 10.76 -13.24 27.40
CA TYR A 254 9.66 -13.58 26.50
C TYR A 254 8.75 -14.62 27.14
N THR A 255 7.46 -14.56 26.81
CA THR A 255 6.46 -15.53 27.32
C THR A 255 6.78 -16.95 26.85
N ARG A 256 7.33 -17.11 25.64
CA ARG A 256 7.81 -18.38 25.10
C ARG A 256 8.91 -19.07 25.92
N ASP A 257 9.59 -18.34 26.80
CA ASP A 257 10.73 -18.85 27.57
C ASP A 257 10.30 -19.62 28.83
N GLY A 258 8.99 -19.66 29.15
CA GLY A 258 8.44 -20.55 30.17
C GLY A 258 7.20 -20.01 30.90
N ASN A 259 6.48 -20.88 31.60
CA ASN A 259 5.42 -20.51 32.53
C ASN A 259 5.42 -21.45 33.76
N PRO A 260 6.02 -21.04 34.90
CA PRO A 260 6.57 -19.71 35.16
C PRO A 260 7.82 -19.39 34.32
N LEU A 261 8.02 -18.10 34.03
CA LEU A 261 9.28 -17.56 33.48
C LEU A 261 10.15 -17.00 34.60
N SER A 262 11.47 -16.97 34.35
CA SER A 262 12.44 -16.37 35.27
C SER A 262 12.74 -14.94 34.87
N LEU A 263 12.57 -13.98 35.78
CA LEU A 263 12.81 -12.56 35.52
C LEU A 263 13.82 -11.99 36.53
N SER A 264 14.86 -11.31 36.05
CA SER A 264 15.88 -10.69 36.90
C SER A 264 15.34 -9.44 37.58
N THR A 265 15.72 -9.21 38.83
CA THR A 265 15.37 -8.00 39.57
C THR A 265 16.50 -6.95 39.53
N PRO A 266 16.16 -5.65 39.48
CA PRO A 266 17.13 -4.56 39.49
C PRO A 266 18.03 -4.58 40.72
N ALA A 267 19.22 -4.02 40.60
CA ALA A 267 20.14 -3.83 41.72
C ALA A 267 19.69 -2.72 42.68
N GLU A 268 18.84 -1.80 42.23
CA GLU A 268 18.34 -0.70 43.05
C GLU A 268 17.01 -1.08 43.72
N PRO A 269 16.94 -1.10 45.07
CA PRO A 269 15.68 -1.29 45.78
C PRO A 269 14.65 -0.19 45.47
N GLY A 270 13.36 -0.53 45.51
CA GLY A 270 12.29 0.43 45.25
C GLY A 270 10.98 -0.21 44.82
N ALA A 271 10.02 0.65 44.45
CA ALA A 271 8.76 0.24 43.86
C ALA A 271 8.92 0.02 42.36
N TYR A 272 8.52 -1.16 41.91
CA TYR A 272 8.49 -1.56 40.51
C TYR A 272 7.14 -2.22 40.21
N GLU A 273 6.93 -2.54 38.94
CA GLU A 273 5.79 -3.32 38.49
C GLU A 273 6.20 -4.29 37.38
N LEU A 274 5.63 -5.48 37.47
CA LEU A 274 5.62 -6.46 36.41
C LEU A 274 4.57 -6.07 35.39
N ARG A 275 4.89 -6.15 34.11
CA ARG A 275 3.99 -5.78 33.02
C ARG A 275 3.97 -6.89 31.97
N TYR A 276 2.78 -7.34 31.57
CA TYR A 276 2.63 -8.19 30.39
C TYR A 276 2.51 -7.27 29.18
N ILE A 277 3.47 -7.37 28.26
CA ILE A 277 3.51 -6.58 27.04
C ILE A 277 3.06 -7.44 25.86
N GLN A 278 1.95 -7.04 25.25
CA GLN A 278 1.59 -7.49 23.91
C GLN A 278 2.55 -6.83 22.91
N HIS A 279 3.27 -7.65 22.14
CA HIS A 279 4.29 -7.19 21.22
C HIS A 279 3.71 -6.27 20.14
N GLU A 280 2.61 -6.72 19.52
CA GLU A 280 1.86 -5.95 18.55
C GLU A 280 1.29 -4.69 19.21
N GLY A 281 1.63 -3.51 18.69
CA GLY A 281 1.27 -2.23 19.31
C GLY A 281 2.00 -1.87 20.61
N ARG A 282 2.83 -2.76 21.18
CA ARG A 282 3.58 -2.54 22.44
C ARG A 282 2.69 -2.09 23.59
N ARG A 283 1.62 -2.85 23.85
CA ARG A 283 0.62 -2.51 24.85
C ARG A 283 0.85 -3.26 26.15
N ILE A 284 0.76 -2.55 27.27
CA ILE A 284 0.63 -3.16 28.59
C ILE A 284 -0.81 -3.68 28.72
N ILE A 285 -0.98 -4.99 28.88
CA ILE A 285 -2.30 -5.62 29.03
C ILE A 285 -2.52 -6.27 30.41
N ALA A 286 -1.49 -6.30 31.26
CA ALA A 286 -1.58 -6.58 32.67
C ALA A 286 -0.45 -5.91 33.45
N THR A 287 -0.71 -5.50 34.69
CA THR A 287 0.30 -5.02 35.63
C THR A 287 0.18 -5.68 36.99
N THR A 288 1.29 -5.84 37.70
CA THR A 288 1.32 -6.35 39.08
C THR A 288 2.46 -5.69 39.84
N PRO A 289 2.20 -5.06 41.01
CA PRO A 289 3.23 -4.36 41.77
C PRO A 289 4.27 -5.33 42.34
N LEU A 290 5.53 -4.90 42.38
CA LEU A 290 6.66 -5.61 42.99
C LEU A 290 7.50 -4.62 43.81
N GLU A 291 7.72 -4.92 45.09
CA GLU A 291 8.66 -4.17 45.92
C GLU A 291 10.02 -4.88 45.92
N VAL A 292 11.04 -4.22 45.36
CA VAL A 292 12.42 -4.71 45.42
C VAL A 292 13.06 -4.22 46.72
N ILE A 293 13.46 -5.14 47.58
CA ILE A 293 14.11 -4.87 48.86
C ILE A 293 15.63 -5.09 48.76
N PRO A 294 16.45 -4.44 49.61
CA PRO A 294 17.89 -4.71 49.66
C PRO A 294 18.18 -6.21 49.77
N ALA A 295 19.25 -6.68 49.13
CA ALA A 295 19.71 -8.06 49.33
C ALA A 295 20.08 -8.27 50.80
N GLU A 296 19.70 -9.42 51.37
CA GLU A 296 20.18 -9.81 52.69
C GLU A 296 21.68 -10.12 52.60
N GLU A 297 22.48 -9.48 53.46
CA GLU A 297 23.94 -9.72 53.61
C GLU A 297 24.26 -11.08 54.24
#